data_AF-A0A0N8GL81-F1
#
_entry.id   AF-A0A0N8GL81-F1
#
_cell.length_a   1.000
_cell.length_b   1.000
_cell.length_c   1.000
_cell.angle_alpha   90.00
_cell.angle_beta   90.00
_cell.angle_gamma   90.00
#
_symmetry.space_group_name_H-M   'P 1'
#
loop_
_entity.id
_entity.type
_entity.pdbx_description
1 polymer ?
#
loop_
_entity_poly.entity_id
_entity_poly.type
_entity_poly.pdbx_seq_one_letter_code
_entity_poly.pdbx_strand_id
1 'polypeptide(L)'
;MYSNFEEKGKIFTQVVTKKPINVTIQTTNQLIRGKIHIRPEDRVKDELNRKDLFIAVTDATVFSPTGEAIYFSGFLSVNTEQIIWLMPDEEVKPAKGLK
;
A
#
# COMPACT_ATOMS: atom_id res chain seq x y z
N MET A 1 21.59 -50.91 14.61
CA MET A 1 20.76 -50.06 15.50
C MET A 1 20.78 -48.67 14.88
N TYR A 2 19.77 -48.32 14.08
CA TYR A 2 19.71 -47.03 13.38
C TYR A 2 18.89 -46.07 14.24
N SER A 3 19.56 -45.06 14.78
CA SER A 3 18.90 -43.99 15.52
C SER A 3 18.17 -43.09 14.53
N ASN A 4 16.86 -43.27 14.40
CA ASN A 4 15.98 -42.34 13.70
C ASN A 4 15.96 -41.00 14.45
N PHE A 5 16.89 -40.11 14.09
CA PHE A 5 16.73 -38.68 14.35
C PHE A 5 15.90 -38.11 13.21
N GLU A 6 14.58 -38.06 13.40
CA GLU A 6 13.72 -37.17 12.63
C GLU A 6 14.12 -35.73 12.98
N GLU A 7 15.01 -35.14 12.18
CA GLU A 7 15.13 -33.69 12.08
C GLU A 7 13.81 -33.16 11.54
N LYS A 8 12.90 -32.80 12.47
CA LYS A 8 11.76 -31.94 12.16
C LYS A 8 12.32 -30.66 11.56
N GLY A 9 12.31 -30.60 10.22
CA GLY A 9 12.64 -29.41 9.47
C GLY A 9 11.85 -28.25 10.06
N LYS A 10 12.56 -27.30 10.68
CA LYS A 10 11.96 -26.05 11.11
C LYS A 10 11.40 -25.41 9.85
N ILE A 11 10.08 -25.43 9.72
CA ILE A 11 9.37 -24.64 8.73
C ILE A 11 9.62 -23.18 9.14
N PHE A 12 10.66 -22.58 8.57
CA PHE A 12 10.85 -21.14 8.61
C PHE A 12 9.77 -20.54 7.69
N THR A 13 8.54 -20.45 8.17
CA THR A 13 7.55 -19.60 7.52
C THR A 13 8.06 -18.18 7.71
N GLN A 14 8.59 -17.56 6.66
CA GLN A 14 8.89 -16.13 6.68
C GLN A 14 7.57 -15.40 6.96
N VAL A 15 7.40 -14.94 8.20
CA VAL A 15 6.27 -14.10 8.60
C VAL A 15 6.51 -12.75 7.96
N VAL A 16 6.01 -12.58 6.72
CA VAL A 16 6.06 -11.31 5.99
C VAL A 16 5.16 -10.32 6.73
N THR A 17 5.78 -9.49 7.57
CA THR A 17 5.07 -8.53 8.42
C THR A 17 4.68 -7.31 7.60
N LYS A 18 3.49 -7.29 7.00
CA LYS A 18 3.01 -6.13 6.22
C LYS A 18 2.70 -4.96 7.14
N LYS A 19 3.28 -3.79 6.89
CA LYS A 19 2.97 -2.56 7.64
C LYS A 19 1.92 -1.75 6.89
N PRO A 20 0.81 -1.36 7.52
CA PRO A 20 -0.14 -0.43 6.92
C PRO A 20 0.48 0.98 6.89
N ILE A 21 0.48 1.61 5.73
CA ILE A 21 0.95 2.99 5.53
C ILE A 21 -0.21 3.81 4.97
N ASN A 22 -0.50 4.93 5.64
CA ASN A 22 -1.48 5.89 5.13
C ASN A 22 -0.91 6.57 3.87
N VAL A 23 -1.70 6.58 2.81
CA VAL A 23 -1.31 7.15 1.53
C VAL A 23 -2.41 8.02 0.96
N THR A 24 -1.96 9.04 0.25
CA THR A 24 -2.77 9.84 -0.66
C THR A 24 -2.42 9.44 -2.09
N ILE A 25 -3.42 9.05 -2.87
CA ILE A 25 -3.28 8.60 -4.25
C ILE A 25 -4.09 9.53 -5.15
N GLN A 26 -3.43 10.09 -6.17
CA GLN A 26 -4.11 10.84 -7.22
C GLN A 26 -4.29 9.96 -8.44
N THR A 27 -5.56 9.81 -8.85
CA THR A 27 -5.90 9.21 -10.14
C THR A 27 -6.20 10.29 -11.18
N THR A 28 -6.55 9.89 -12.40
CA THR A 28 -6.95 10.82 -13.47
C THR A 28 -8.04 11.80 -13.05
N ASN A 29 -9.02 11.35 -12.26
CA ASN A 29 -10.21 12.15 -11.95
C ASN A 29 -10.49 12.32 -10.45
N GLN A 30 -9.89 11.51 -9.58
CA GLN A 30 -10.28 11.44 -8.16
C GLN A 30 -9.05 11.35 -7.27
N LEU A 31 -9.20 11.86 -6.06
CA LEU A 31 -8.21 11.71 -5.00
C LEU A 31 -8.68 10.59 -4.06
N ILE A 32 -7.78 9.68 -3.69
CA ILE A 32 -8.08 8.58 -2.79
C ILE A 32 -7.17 8.71 -1.58
N ARG A 33 -7.73 8.59 -0.38
CA ARG A 33 -6.96 8.43 0.87
C ARG A 33 -7.27 7.09 1.49
N GLY A 34 -6.26 6.38 1.94
CA GLY A 34 -6.44 5.08 2.59
C GLY A 34 -5.11 4.49 3.02
N LYS A 35 -5.08 3.17 3.22
CA LYS A 35 -3.90 2.45 3.68
C LYS A 35 -3.46 1.40 2.67
N ILE A 36 -2.20 1.43 2.29
CA ILE A 36 -1.55 0.34 1.56
C ILE A 36 -0.74 -0.52 2.53
N HIS A 37 -0.62 -1.80 2.22
CA HIS A 37 0.12 -2.76 3.03
C HIS A 37 1.39 -3.16 2.32
N ILE A 38 2.51 -2.53 2.65
CA ILE A 38 3.81 -2.84 2.04
C ILE A 38 4.57 -3.88 2.85
N ARG A 39 5.41 -4.67 2.17
CA ARG A 39 6.37 -5.56 2.83
C ARG A 39 7.59 -4.74 3.26
N PRO A 40 8.11 -4.89 4.48
CA PRO A 40 9.15 -4.04 5.05
C PRO A 40 10.49 -4.15 4.33
N GLU A 41 10.74 -5.25 3.60
CA GLU A 41 11.92 -5.40 2.74
C GLU A 41 11.76 -4.82 1.32
N ASP A 42 10.55 -4.47 0.89
CA ASP A 42 10.27 -3.87 -0.42
C ASP A 42 10.05 -2.36 -0.24
N ARG A 43 10.84 -1.52 -0.94
CA ARG A 43 10.57 -0.08 -0.97
C ARG A 43 9.19 0.14 -1.59
N VAL A 44 8.50 1.24 -1.29
CA VAL A 44 7.24 1.62 -1.99
C VAL A 44 7.39 1.56 -3.52
N LYS A 45 8.61 1.88 -4.02
CA LYS A 45 9.00 1.77 -5.43
C LYS A 45 8.99 0.32 -5.97
N ASP A 46 9.35 -0.65 -5.14
CA ASP A 46 9.50 -2.05 -5.57
C ASP A 46 8.13 -2.74 -5.67
N GLU A 47 7.16 -2.35 -4.83
CA GLU A 47 5.77 -2.79 -4.97
C GLU A 47 5.09 -2.19 -6.21
N LEU A 48 5.39 -0.93 -6.56
CA LEU A 48 4.94 -0.31 -7.83
C LEU A 48 5.61 -0.90 -9.09
N ASN A 49 6.81 -1.48 -8.96
CA ASN A 49 7.54 -2.11 -10.07
C ASN A 49 7.14 -3.57 -10.31
N ARG A 50 6.43 -4.22 -9.39
CA ARG A 50 5.75 -5.47 -9.70
C ARG A 50 4.69 -5.16 -10.75
N LYS A 51 4.57 -5.98 -11.80
CA LYS A 51 3.57 -5.83 -12.88
C LYS A 51 2.12 -6.07 -12.39
N ASP A 52 1.85 -5.85 -11.11
CA ASP A 52 0.52 -5.91 -10.58
C ASP A 52 -0.20 -4.64 -11.02
N LEU A 53 -1.13 -4.81 -11.95
CA LEU A 53 -1.95 -3.73 -12.50
C LEU A 53 -2.81 -3.05 -11.43
N PHE A 54 -2.85 -3.58 -10.20
CA PHE A 54 -3.70 -3.10 -9.13
C PHE A 54 -2.98 -3.06 -7.78
N ILE A 55 -3.20 -1.97 -7.03
CA ILE A 55 -2.80 -1.83 -5.63
C ILE A 55 -4.03 -1.94 -4.73
N ALA A 56 -3.90 -2.74 -3.67
CA ALA A 56 -4.91 -2.84 -2.63
C ALA A 56 -4.81 -1.67 -1.64
N VAL A 57 -5.89 -0.90 -1.54
CA VAL A 57 -6.09 0.18 -0.58
C VAL A 57 -7.18 -0.23 0.40
N THR A 58 -6.92 -0.12 1.69
CA THR A 58 -7.87 -0.41 2.76
C THR A 58 -8.29 0.87 3.47
N ASP A 59 -9.45 0.87 4.10
CA ASP A 59 -10.05 2.08 4.72
C ASP A 59 -10.05 3.28 3.74
N ALA A 60 -10.42 3.02 2.48
CA ALA A 60 -10.30 3.97 1.39
C ALA A 60 -11.47 4.95 1.37
N THR A 61 -11.16 6.24 1.31
CA THR A 61 -12.10 7.33 1.02
C THR A 61 -11.76 7.94 -0.32
N VAL A 62 -12.74 8.01 -1.21
CA VAL A 62 -12.61 8.59 -2.55
C VAL A 62 -13.23 9.98 -2.55
N PHE A 63 -12.45 10.95 -3.00
CA PHE A 63 -12.84 12.35 -3.09
C PHE A 63 -13.04 12.77 -4.54
N SER A 64 -14.01 13.64 -4.77
CA SER A 64 -14.22 14.35 -6.02
C SER A 64 -13.04 15.29 -6.34
N PRO A 65 -12.92 15.76 -7.59
CA PRO A 65 -12.02 16.87 -7.93
C PRO A 65 -12.25 18.13 -7.08
N THR A 66 -13.45 18.32 -6.54
CA THR A 66 -13.82 19.46 -5.68
C THR A 66 -13.46 19.24 -4.20
N GLY A 67 -12.95 18.06 -3.83
CA GLY A 67 -12.55 17.72 -2.47
C GLY A 67 -13.65 17.13 -1.59
N GLU A 68 -14.82 16.82 -2.16
CA GLU A 68 -15.94 16.19 -1.45
C GLU A 68 -15.73 14.67 -1.37
N ALA A 69 -15.95 14.07 -0.20
CA ALA A 69 -15.90 12.61 -0.05
C ALA A 69 -17.15 11.98 -0.71
N ILE A 70 -16.96 11.23 -1.79
CA ILE A 70 -18.05 10.59 -2.55
C ILE A 70 -18.28 9.15 -2.06
N TYR A 71 -17.20 8.41 -1.81
CA TYR A 71 -17.26 6.99 -1.46
C TYR A 71 -16.35 6.65 -0.30
N PHE A 72 -16.79 5.67 0.50
CA PHE A 72 -15.97 4.99 1.48
C PHE A 72 -16.03 3.48 1.21
N SER A 73 -14.89 2.80 1.32
CA SER A 73 -14.81 1.34 1.23
C SER A 73 -13.74 0.79 2.14
N GLY A 74 -14.03 -0.32 2.84
CA GLY A 74 -13.02 -1.05 3.60
C GLY A 74 -11.92 -1.66 2.73
N PHE A 75 -12.21 -1.89 1.45
CA PHE A 75 -11.25 -2.39 0.46
C PHE A 75 -11.53 -1.77 -0.91
N LEU A 76 -10.48 -1.25 -1.54
CA LEU A 76 -10.49 -0.68 -2.88
C LEU A 76 -9.26 -1.15 -3.63
N SER A 77 -9.47 -1.77 -4.79
CA SER A 77 -8.40 -2.14 -5.71
C SER A 77 -8.24 -1.01 -6.74
N VAL A 78 -7.08 -0.37 -6.76
CA VAL A 78 -6.80 0.80 -7.63
C VAL A 78 -5.87 0.39 -8.75
N ASN A 79 -6.26 0.63 -10.00
CA ASN A 79 -5.41 0.34 -11.15
C ASN A 79 -4.19 1.26 -11.17
N THR A 80 -2.98 0.70 -11.17
CA THR A 80 -1.70 1.44 -11.14
C THR A 80 -1.46 2.27 -12.39
N GLU A 81 -2.01 1.88 -13.54
CA GLU A 81 -1.94 2.65 -14.80
C GLU A 81 -2.78 3.94 -14.75
N GLN A 82 -3.71 4.04 -13.79
CA GLN A 82 -4.56 5.21 -13.59
C GLN A 82 -4.03 6.12 -12.47
N ILE A 83 -2.91 5.77 -11.83
CA ILE A 83 -2.29 6.57 -10.76
C ILE A 83 -1.33 7.57 -11.40
N ILE A 84 -1.58 8.87 -11.19
CA ILE A 84 -0.68 9.95 -11.60
C ILE A 84 0.46 10.06 -10.59
N TRP A 85 0.14 10.00 -9.30
CA TRP A 85 1.11 9.97 -8.21
C TRP A 85 0.52 9.33 -6.95
N LEU A 86 1.40 8.81 -6.12
CA LEU A 86 1.08 8.26 -4.80
C LEU A 86 2.09 8.82 -3.81
N MET A 87 1.60 9.25 -2.65
CA MET A 87 2.41 9.84 -1.60
C MET A 87 2.07 9.21 -0.25
N PRO A 88 3.07 8.66 0.47
CA PRO A 88 2.92 8.30 1.87
C PRO A 88 2.70 9.55 2.72
N ASP A 89 1.64 9.56 3.53
CA ASP A 89 1.27 10.71 4.34
C ASP A 89 2.36 11.05 5.38
N GLU A 90 3.10 10.05 5.85
CA GLU A 90 4.24 10.21 6.78
C GLU A 90 5.43 10.97 6.17
N GLU A 91 5.56 10.97 4.84
CA GLU A 91 6.64 11.67 4.13
C GLU A 91 6.23 13.08 3.69
N VAL A 92 4.97 13.48 3.90
CA VAL A 92 4.46 14.79 3.54
C VAL A 92 5.03 15.85 4.46
N LYS A 93 5.86 16.73 3.89
CA LYS A 93 6.29 17.97 4.54
C LYS A 93 5.50 19.12 3.93
N PRO A 94 5.07 20.12 4.72
CA PRO A 94 4.45 21.31 4.16
C PRO A 94 5.41 21.92 3.13
N ALA A 95 4.90 22.28 1.97
CA ALA A 95 5.66 23.05 1.00
C ALA A 95 6.18 24.30 1.71
N LYS A 96 7.50 24.45 1.83
CA LYS A 96 8.11 25.64 2.42
C LYS A 96 7.55 26.86 1.69
N GLY A 97 6.65 27.63 2.32
CA GLY A 97 6.08 28.84 1.72
C GLY A 97 4.60 29.13 1.99
N LEU A 98 3.82 28.24 2.59
CA LEU A 98 2.47 28.62 3.07
C LEU A 98 2.60 29.27 4.46
N LYS A 99 2.75 30.59 4.45
CA LYS A 99 2.40 31.46 5.59
C LYS A 99 0.89 31.74 5.56
#